data_AF-B1YDZ1-F1
#
_entry.id   AF-B1YDZ1-F1
#
_cell.length_a   1.000
_cell.length_b   1.000
_cell.length_c   1.000
_cell.angle_alpha   90.00
_cell.angle_beta   90.00
_cell.angle_gamma   90.00
#
_symmetry.space_group_name_H-M   'P 1'
#
loop_
_entity.id
_entity.type
_entity.pdbx_description
1 polymer ?
#
loop_
_entity_poly.entity_id
_entity_poly.type
_entity_poly.pdbx_seq_one_letter_code
_entity_poly.pdbx_strand_id
1 'polypeptide(L)'
;MRVIETLRRELEPLNREILAAAKPSREALRRFVANQLYIVPHDLKALSAAMAKAREPDEYRLAKMLIDGDWEALKAFWELAAELGVEFSWDLLDPTAVAYTHFLSWLALNGTMGDLAVAAAVNLPVWGQNCAAFAAWARQNGVRNTRFMDLFAGPYTELEELAEGVAQRHLDWPRYRFVAKAIQRYELDFWRAISY
;
A
#
# COMPACT_ATOMS: atom_id res chain seq x y z
N MET A 1 -8.27 -22.52 -10.20
CA MET A 1 -6.97 -21.82 -10.22
C MET A 1 -7.09 -20.61 -9.33
N ARG A 2 -6.20 -20.43 -8.34
CA ARG A 2 -6.27 -19.28 -7.44
C ARG A 2 -5.78 -18.02 -8.16
N VAL A 3 -6.61 -16.98 -8.18
CA VAL A 3 -6.35 -15.72 -8.89
C VAL A 3 -5.14 -15.02 -8.30
N ILE A 4 -5.14 -14.83 -6.97
CA ILE A 4 -4.10 -14.07 -6.28
C ILE A 4 -2.75 -14.79 -6.37
N GLU A 5 -2.73 -16.10 -6.16
CA GLU A 5 -1.51 -16.91 -6.25
C GLU A 5 -0.89 -16.87 -7.65
N THR A 6 -1.73 -16.92 -8.69
CA THR A 6 -1.27 -16.84 -10.09
C THR A 6 -0.60 -15.50 -10.36
N LEU A 7 -1.23 -14.39 -9.97
CA LEU A 7 -0.68 -13.05 -10.17
C LEU A 7 0.61 -12.85 -9.38
N ARG A 8 0.69 -13.31 -8.12
CA ARG A 8 1.92 -13.23 -7.32
C ARG A 8 3.09 -13.96 -7.98
N ARG A 9 2.85 -15.15 -8.52
CA ARG A 9 3.88 -15.90 -9.28
C ARG A 9 4.34 -15.14 -10.52
N GLU A 10 3.42 -14.52 -11.27
CA GLU A 10 3.77 -13.70 -12.44
C GLU A 10 4.57 -12.44 -12.04
N LEU A 11 4.30 -11.87 -10.85
CA LEU A 11 4.93 -10.65 -10.34
C LEU A 11 6.28 -10.86 -9.62
N GLU A 12 6.69 -12.10 -9.36
CA GLU A 12 7.88 -12.41 -8.56
C GLU A 12 9.17 -11.68 -9.00
N PRO A 13 9.48 -11.53 -10.31
CA PRO A 13 10.64 -10.72 -10.72
C PRO A 13 10.52 -9.25 -10.29
N LEU A 14 9.34 -8.65 -10.41
CA LEU A 14 9.08 -7.26 -10.03
C LEU A 14 9.12 -7.08 -8.51
N ASN A 15 8.57 -8.03 -7.75
CA ASN A 15 8.62 -8.02 -6.28
C ASN A 15 10.07 -7.99 -5.78
N ARG A 16 10.97 -8.77 -6.41
CA ARG A 16 12.40 -8.73 -6.06
C ARG A 16 13.06 -7.39 -6.35
N GLU A 17 12.68 -6.71 -7.43
CA GLU A 17 13.16 -5.34 -7.69
C GLU A 17 12.67 -4.36 -6.63
N ILE A 18 11.40 -4.48 -6.20
CA ILE A 18 10.79 -3.63 -5.16
C ILE A 18 11.53 -3.79 -3.83
N LEU A 19 11.77 -5.03 -3.40
CA LEU A 19 12.47 -5.31 -2.16
C LEU A 19 13.92 -4.80 -2.18
N ALA A 20 14.58 -4.81 -3.33
CA ALA A 20 15.94 -4.28 -3.49
C ALA A 20 16.01 -2.75 -3.61
N ALA A 21 14.89 -2.09 -3.95
CA ALA A 21 14.86 -0.64 -4.16
C ALA A 21 14.82 0.16 -2.85
N ALA A 22 14.25 -0.42 -1.78
CA ALA A 22 14.18 0.21 -0.47
C ALA A 22 15.59 0.30 0.17
N LYS A 23 16.09 1.52 0.36
CA LYS A 23 17.39 1.75 1.03
C LYS A 23 17.19 2.69 2.23
N PRO A 24 16.97 2.13 3.43
CA PRO A 24 16.78 2.93 4.63
C PRO A 24 17.97 3.86 4.91
N SER A 25 17.67 5.14 5.10
CA SER A 25 18.60 6.18 5.51
C SER A 25 17.83 7.30 6.20
N ARG A 26 18.52 8.25 6.84
CA ARG A 26 17.85 9.38 7.51
C ARG A 26 17.08 10.25 6.52
N GLU A 27 17.68 10.52 5.37
CA GLU A 27 17.01 11.29 4.31
C GLU A 27 15.89 10.49 3.66
N ALA A 28 16.08 9.18 3.43
CA ALA A 28 15.01 8.33 2.90
C ALA A 28 13.81 8.26 3.84
N LEU A 29 14.03 8.17 5.16
CA LEU A 29 12.95 8.22 6.14
C LEU A 29 12.24 9.59 6.15
N ARG A 30 12.98 10.70 6.01
CA ARG A 30 12.39 12.03 5.91
C ARG A 30 11.52 12.16 4.65
N ARG A 31 12.00 11.67 3.50
CA ARG A 31 11.24 11.65 2.23
C ARG A 31 10.05 10.70 2.27
N PHE A 32 10.20 9.55 2.91
CA PHE A 32 9.11 8.63 3.19
C PHE A 32 7.98 9.36 3.91
N VAL A 33 8.28 10.03 5.04
CA VAL A 33 7.26 10.78 5.78
C VAL A 33 6.71 11.96 4.97
N ALA A 34 7.56 12.73 4.28
CA ALA A 34 7.09 13.86 3.47
C ALA A 34 6.04 13.46 2.43
N ASN A 35 6.25 12.34 1.73
CA ASN A 35 5.30 11.83 0.75
C ASN A 35 4.10 11.13 1.40
N GLN A 36 4.31 10.40 2.50
CA GLN A 36 3.24 9.71 3.22
C GLN A 36 2.23 10.66 3.89
N LEU A 37 2.63 11.90 4.21
CA LEU A 37 1.71 12.97 4.62
C LEU A 37 0.66 13.31 3.56
N TYR A 38 0.95 13.05 2.29
CA TYR A 38 -0.04 13.12 1.22
C TYR A 38 -0.73 11.76 1.01
N ILE A 39 0.02 10.67 0.93
CA ILE A 39 -0.49 9.35 0.54
C ILE A 39 -1.53 8.81 1.54
N VAL A 40 -1.15 8.64 2.81
CA VAL A 40 -1.99 7.97 3.82
C VAL A 40 -3.41 8.57 3.94
N PRO A 41 -3.60 9.91 4.08
CA PRO A 41 -4.95 10.46 4.18
C PRO A 41 -5.73 10.38 2.86
N HIS A 42 -5.08 10.25 1.70
CA HIS A 42 -5.77 10.09 0.42
C HIS A 42 -6.11 8.62 0.13
N ASP A 43 -5.27 7.68 0.54
CA ASP A 43 -5.55 6.24 0.46
C ASP A 43 -6.78 5.89 1.32
N LEU A 44 -6.86 6.40 2.55
CA LEU A 44 -8.04 6.26 3.40
C LEU A 44 -9.33 6.76 2.71
N LYS A 45 -9.27 7.92 2.04
CA LYS A 45 -10.40 8.48 1.29
C LYS A 45 -10.75 7.62 0.08
N ALA A 46 -9.75 7.14 -0.66
CA ALA A 46 -9.95 6.27 -1.81
C ALA A 46 -10.64 4.96 -1.38
N LEU A 47 -10.12 4.29 -0.35
CA LEU A 47 -10.73 3.06 0.18
C LEU A 47 -12.15 3.30 0.69
N SER A 48 -12.40 4.43 1.37
CA SER A 48 -13.74 4.82 1.82
C SER A 48 -14.70 5.02 0.65
N ALA A 49 -14.25 5.63 -0.45
CA ALA A 49 -15.06 5.79 -1.66
C ALA A 49 -15.35 4.45 -2.35
N ALA A 50 -14.40 3.51 -2.32
CA ALA A 50 -14.58 2.18 -2.91
C ALA A 50 -15.69 1.36 -2.22
N MET A 51 -15.97 1.61 -0.94
CA MET A 51 -17.07 0.97 -0.19
C MET A 51 -18.42 1.08 -0.93
N ALA A 52 -18.68 2.19 -1.63
CA ALA A 52 -19.92 2.38 -2.38
C ALA A 52 -20.13 1.36 -3.52
N LYS A 53 -19.09 0.61 -3.89
CA LYS A 53 -19.13 -0.43 -4.94
C LYS A 53 -19.43 -1.81 -4.40
N ALA A 54 -19.24 -2.05 -3.10
CA ALA A 54 -19.50 -3.34 -2.49
C ALA A 54 -20.99 -3.67 -2.57
N ARG A 55 -21.29 -4.92 -2.92
CA ARG A 55 -22.67 -5.44 -3.00
C ARG A 55 -22.85 -6.72 -2.21
N GLU A 56 -21.77 -7.46 -2.01
CA GLU A 56 -21.78 -8.74 -1.31
C GLU A 56 -21.17 -8.64 0.10
N PRO A 57 -21.58 -9.50 1.06
CA PRO A 57 -21.07 -9.45 2.44
C PRO A 57 -19.53 -9.52 2.55
N ASP A 58 -18.87 -10.30 1.68
CA ASP A 58 -17.42 -10.42 1.64
C ASP A 58 -16.73 -9.18 1.06
N GLU A 59 -17.36 -8.50 0.10
CA GLU A 59 -16.91 -7.22 -0.43
C GLU A 59 -17.00 -6.10 0.62
N TYR A 60 -18.10 -6.04 1.38
CA TYR A 60 -18.23 -5.10 2.50
C TYR A 60 -17.17 -5.37 3.57
N ARG A 61 -16.92 -6.65 3.89
CA ARG A 61 -15.89 -7.04 4.86
C ARG A 61 -14.49 -6.67 4.38
N LEU A 62 -14.18 -6.93 3.11
CA LEU A 62 -12.91 -6.55 2.50
C LEU A 62 -12.70 -5.03 2.54
N ALA A 63 -13.68 -4.25 2.08
CA ALA A 63 -13.59 -2.79 2.10
C ALA A 63 -13.42 -2.25 3.53
N LYS A 64 -14.22 -2.76 4.47
CA LYS A 64 -14.13 -2.35 5.88
C LYS A 64 -12.76 -2.67 6.48
N MET A 65 -12.22 -3.86 6.22
CA MET A 65 -10.90 -4.27 6.70
C MET A 65 -9.80 -3.31 6.21
N LEU A 66 -9.83 -2.93 4.93
CA LEU A 66 -8.86 -1.99 4.36
C LEU A 66 -9.01 -0.58 4.97
N ILE A 67 -10.25 -0.09 5.10
CA ILE A 67 -10.54 1.22 5.70
C ILE A 67 -10.10 1.30 7.17
N ASP A 68 -10.42 0.27 7.96
CA ASP A 68 -10.03 0.22 9.37
C ASP A 68 -8.50 0.18 9.51
N GLY A 69 -7.81 -0.60 8.66
CA GLY A 69 -6.35 -0.67 8.61
C GLY A 69 -5.71 0.69 8.33
N ASP A 70 -6.18 1.37 7.29
CA ASP A 70 -5.68 2.70 6.91
C ASP A 70 -5.99 3.77 7.96
N TRP A 71 -7.12 3.66 8.67
CA TRP A 71 -7.44 4.54 9.78
C TRP A 71 -6.45 4.39 10.95
N GLU A 72 -6.10 3.14 11.31
CA GLU A 72 -5.07 2.89 12.32
C GLU A 72 -3.69 3.37 11.85
N ALA A 73 -3.37 3.17 10.57
CA ALA A 73 -2.13 3.62 9.96
C ALA A 73 -2.02 5.15 10.01
N LEU A 74 -3.07 5.89 9.65
CA LEU A 74 -3.11 7.35 9.69
C LEU A 74 -2.82 7.89 11.10
N LYS A 75 -3.44 7.31 12.14
CA LYS A 75 -3.20 7.71 13.53
C LYS A 75 -1.75 7.48 13.94
N ALA A 76 -1.20 6.29 13.65
CA ALA A 76 0.18 5.97 13.96
C ALA A 76 1.18 6.82 13.17
N PHE A 77 0.81 7.20 11.94
CA PHE A 77 1.65 7.98 11.05
C PHE A 77 1.85 9.42 11.55
N TRP A 78 0.81 10.05 12.12
CA TRP A 78 0.96 11.38 12.71
C TRP A 78 1.96 11.42 13.86
N GLU A 79 2.03 10.36 14.67
CA GLU A 79 3.03 10.24 15.75
C GLU A 79 4.46 10.16 15.20
N LEU A 80 4.67 9.41 14.11
CA LEU A 80 5.95 9.34 13.41
C LEU A 80 6.34 10.69 12.80
N ALA A 81 5.42 11.35 12.10
CA ALA A 81 5.67 12.64 11.46
C ALA A 81 6.03 13.72 12.50
N ALA A 82 5.31 13.75 13.62
CA ALA A 82 5.58 14.66 14.73
C ALA A 82 6.95 14.41 15.38
N GLU A 83 7.33 13.14 15.60
CA GLU A 83 8.66 12.82 16.17
C GLU A 83 9.80 13.26 15.24
N LEU A 84 9.62 13.11 13.93
CA LEU A 84 10.63 13.51 12.94
C LEU A 84 10.59 15.00 12.59
N GLY A 85 9.60 15.76 13.10
CA GLY A 85 9.42 17.18 12.81
C GLY A 85 9.17 17.47 11.32
N VAL A 86 8.52 16.54 10.62
CA VAL A 86 8.21 16.68 9.19
C VAL A 86 6.76 17.11 9.05
N GLU A 87 6.55 18.29 8.47
CA GLU A 87 5.24 18.81 8.11
C GLU A 87 4.99 18.67 6.60
N PHE A 88 3.70 18.72 6.22
CA PHE A 88 3.33 18.66 4.82
C PHE A 88 3.81 19.89 4.08
N SER A 89 4.46 19.69 2.93
CA SER A 89 4.85 20.75 2.00
C SER A 89 4.73 20.26 0.57
N TRP A 90 4.15 21.10 -0.30
CA TRP A 90 4.10 20.84 -1.73
C TRP A 90 5.48 20.77 -2.36
N ASP A 91 6.47 21.49 -1.81
CA ASP A 91 7.84 21.51 -2.32
C ASP A 91 8.60 20.19 -2.06
N LEU A 92 8.12 19.39 -1.10
CA LEU A 92 8.73 18.10 -0.73
C LEU A 92 8.01 16.90 -1.36
N LEU A 93 6.93 17.14 -2.10
CA LEU A 93 6.12 16.10 -2.71
C LEU A 93 6.75 15.65 -4.04
N ASP A 94 7.06 14.37 -4.15
CA ASP A 94 7.53 13.78 -5.40
C ASP A 94 6.34 13.19 -6.18
N PRO A 95 6.00 13.71 -7.38
CA PRO A 95 4.92 13.16 -8.20
C PRO A 95 5.07 11.67 -8.50
N THR A 96 6.30 11.18 -8.59
CA THR A 96 6.62 9.77 -8.81
C THR A 96 6.26 8.94 -7.59
N ALA A 97 6.53 9.44 -6.39
CA ALA A 97 6.23 8.75 -5.15
C ALA A 97 4.71 8.66 -4.88
N VAL A 98 3.95 9.68 -5.25
CA VAL A 98 2.49 9.73 -4.99
C VAL A 98 1.63 9.12 -6.09
N ALA A 99 2.22 8.65 -7.19
CA ALA A 99 1.50 8.04 -8.31
C ALA A 99 0.68 6.82 -7.87
N TYR A 100 1.14 6.08 -6.86
CA TYR A 100 0.41 4.98 -6.24
C TYR A 100 -0.99 5.41 -5.76
N THR A 101 -1.06 6.46 -4.94
CA THR A 101 -2.30 7.02 -4.39
C THR A 101 -3.25 7.47 -5.49
N HIS A 102 -2.72 8.06 -6.57
CA HIS A 102 -3.55 8.51 -7.69
C HIS A 102 -4.18 7.31 -8.42
N PHE A 103 -3.41 6.24 -8.61
CA PHE A 103 -3.94 5.02 -9.20
C PHE A 103 -4.95 4.33 -8.29
N LEU A 104 -4.68 4.24 -6.98
CA LEU A 104 -5.63 3.69 -6.01
C LEU A 104 -6.93 4.51 -5.97
N SER A 105 -6.83 5.84 -6.00
CA SER A 105 -7.99 6.74 -6.11
C SER A 105 -8.78 6.51 -7.39
N TRP A 106 -8.09 6.30 -8.52
CA TRP A 106 -8.74 5.95 -9.78
C TRP A 106 -9.45 4.59 -9.70
N LEU A 107 -8.84 3.57 -9.09
CA LEU A 107 -9.46 2.27 -8.86
C LEU A 107 -10.68 2.36 -7.96
N ALA A 108 -10.61 3.16 -6.88
CA ALA A 108 -11.73 3.36 -5.98
C ALA A 108 -12.97 3.92 -6.69
N LEU A 109 -12.79 4.81 -7.66
CA LEU A 109 -13.89 5.43 -8.39
C LEU A 109 -14.32 4.62 -9.62
N ASN A 110 -13.36 4.09 -10.38
CA ASN A 110 -13.58 3.54 -11.72
C ASN A 110 -13.40 2.02 -11.81
N GLY A 111 -12.85 1.40 -10.77
CA GLY A 111 -12.63 -0.04 -10.69
C GLY A 111 -13.81 -0.82 -10.13
N THR A 112 -13.57 -2.12 -9.94
CA THR A 112 -14.45 -3.06 -9.25
C THR A 112 -13.89 -3.43 -7.87
N MET A 113 -14.68 -4.10 -7.04
CA MET A 113 -14.16 -4.69 -5.81
C MET A 113 -13.12 -5.79 -6.08
N GLY A 114 -13.20 -6.46 -7.23
CA GLY A 114 -12.18 -7.39 -7.72
C GLY A 114 -10.84 -6.71 -7.99
N ASP A 115 -10.85 -5.53 -8.61
CA ASP A 115 -9.62 -4.75 -8.83
C ASP A 115 -8.96 -4.38 -7.50
N LEU A 116 -9.76 -3.93 -6.52
CA LEU A 116 -9.26 -3.56 -5.20
C LEU A 116 -8.71 -4.78 -4.43
N ALA A 117 -9.42 -5.91 -4.48
CA ALA A 117 -8.97 -7.18 -3.92
C ALA A 117 -7.60 -7.59 -4.49
N VAL A 118 -7.46 -7.56 -5.82
CA VAL A 118 -6.20 -7.88 -6.50
C VAL A 118 -5.11 -6.90 -6.09
N ALA A 119 -5.37 -5.59 -6.14
CA ALA A 119 -4.39 -4.56 -5.81
C ALA A 119 -3.85 -4.73 -4.38
N ALA A 120 -4.75 -4.85 -3.39
CA ALA A 120 -4.36 -4.99 -2.00
C ALA A 120 -3.61 -6.30 -1.73
N ALA A 121 -4.11 -7.43 -2.25
CA ALA A 121 -3.54 -8.74 -1.93
C ALA A 121 -2.15 -8.97 -2.55
N VAL A 122 -1.84 -8.39 -3.72
CA VAL A 122 -0.49 -8.51 -4.27
C VAL A 122 0.49 -7.53 -3.63
N ASN A 123 0.02 -6.33 -3.26
CA ASN A 123 0.86 -5.21 -2.84
C ASN A 123 1.25 -5.27 -1.35
N LEU A 124 0.29 -5.43 -0.43
CA LEU A 124 0.53 -5.30 1.01
C LEU A 124 1.66 -6.20 1.55
N PRO A 125 1.80 -7.48 1.13
CA PRO A 125 2.90 -8.30 1.62
C PRO A 125 4.30 -7.81 1.21
N VAL A 126 4.42 -7.15 0.06
CA VAL A 126 5.71 -6.61 -0.43
C VAL A 126 5.99 -5.28 0.29
N TRP A 127 5.00 -4.40 0.33
CA TRP A 127 5.05 -3.14 1.09
C TRP A 127 5.43 -3.37 2.55
N GLY A 128 4.81 -4.37 3.19
CA GLY A 128 5.06 -4.76 4.57
C GLY A 128 6.50 -5.17 4.85
N GLN A 129 7.14 -5.88 3.92
CA GLN A 129 8.55 -6.28 4.08
C GLN A 129 9.48 -5.07 4.03
N ASN A 130 9.26 -4.14 3.11
CA ASN A 130 10.06 -2.91 3.05
C ASN A 130 9.79 -1.99 4.25
N CYS A 131 8.53 -1.90 4.71
CA CYS A 131 8.18 -1.22 5.95
C CYS A 131 8.90 -1.82 7.16
N ALA A 132 8.97 -3.14 7.27
CA ALA A 132 9.69 -3.82 8.34
C ALA A 132 11.20 -3.48 8.31
N ALA A 133 11.81 -3.42 7.13
CA ALA A 133 13.21 -3.00 6.97
C ALA A 133 13.43 -1.55 7.42
N PHE A 134 12.55 -0.63 7.02
CA PHE A 134 12.58 0.77 7.47
C PHE A 134 12.36 0.91 8.98
N ALA A 135 11.41 0.17 9.57
CA ALA A 135 11.13 0.18 10.99
C ALA A 135 12.36 -0.29 11.80
N ALA A 136 12.99 -1.38 11.36
CA ALA A 136 14.20 -1.90 11.98
C ALA A 136 15.34 -0.88 11.96
N TRP A 137 15.60 -0.28 10.79
CA TRP A 137 16.61 0.76 10.64
C TRP A 137 16.28 2.00 11.51
N ALA A 138 15.04 2.46 11.50
CA ALA A 138 14.62 3.65 12.24
C ALA A 138 14.81 3.47 13.75
N ARG A 139 14.43 2.31 14.31
CA ARG A 139 14.66 1.98 15.73
C ARG A 139 16.13 1.97 16.10
N GLN A 140 16.97 1.35 15.26
CA GLN A 140 18.43 1.32 15.47
C GLN A 140 19.03 2.74 15.49
N ASN A 141 18.36 3.70 14.86
CA ASN A 141 18.77 5.10 14.80
C ASN A 141 17.94 6.03 15.71
N GLY A 142 17.26 5.47 16.72
CA GLY A 142 16.63 6.23 17.80
C GLY A 142 15.21 6.73 17.55
N VAL A 143 14.56 6.34 16.46
CA VAL A 143 13.14 6.65 16.22
C VAL A 143 12.26 5.73 17.07
N ARG A 144 11.31 6.30 17.82
CA ARG A 144 10.44 5.55 18.74
C ARG A 144 9.12 5.17 18.09
N ASN A 145 8.53 6.07 17.32
CA ASN A 145 7.20 5.94 16.71
C ASN A 145 7.26 5.16 15.39
N THR A 146 7.62 3.88 15.46
CA THR A 146 7.69 3.00 14.27
C THR A 146 6.39 2.24 13.96
N ARG A 147 5.35 2.43 14.79
CA ARG A 147 4.07 1.71 14.72
C ARG A 147 3.42 1.75 13.34
N PHE A 148 3.52 2.87 12.61
CA PHE A 148 2.98 2.96 11.25
C PHE A 148 3.49 1.83 10.34
N MET A 149 4.81 1.62 10.32
CA MET A 149 5.44 0.58 9.52
C MET A 149 5.11 -0.83 10.03
N ASP A 150 4.94 -0.99 11.35
CA ASP A 150 4.63 -2.28 11.98
C ASP A 150 3.23 -2.78 11.67
N LEU A 151 2.27 -1.89 11.38
CA LEU A 151 0.91 -2.26 11.02
C LEU A 151 0.85 -3.09 9.73
N PHE A 152 1.91 -3.04 8.91
CA PHE A 152 2.05 -3.82 7.68
C PHE A 152 2.88 -5.11 7.88
N ALA A 153 3.07 -5.60 9.10
CA ALA A 153 3.83 -6.84 9.34
C ALA A 153 3.06 -8.12 8.99
N GLY A 154 1.76 -8.03 8.68
CA GLY A 154 0.87 -9.20 8.55
C GLY A 154 0.43 -9.77 9.92
N PRO A 155 -0.21 -10.95 9.96
CA PRO A 155 -0.47 -11.87 8.85
C PRO A 155 -1.53 -11.36 7.86
N TYR A 156 -1.47 -11.84 6.61
CA TYR A 156 -2.36 -11.44 5.51
C TYR A 156 -3.44 -12.46 5.17
N THR A 157 -3.54 -13.57 5.91
CA THR A 157 -4.38 -14.73 5.55
C THR A 157 -5.85 -14.36 5.36
N GLU A 158 -6.44 -13.59 6.27
CA GLU A 158 -7.85 -13.18 6.18
C GLU A 158 -8.10 -12.29 4.95
N LEU A 159 -7.19 -11.34 4.69
CA LEU A 159 -7.25 -10.48 3.51
C LEU A 159 -7.15 -11.32 2.23
N GLU A 160 -6.24 -12.29 2.19
CA GLU A 160 -6.03 -13.15 1.01
C GLU A 160 -7.23 -14.04 0.71
N GLU A 161 -7.88 -14.59 1.74
CA GLU A 161 -9.09 -15.40 1.59
C GLU A 161 -10.26 -14.56 1.05
N LEU A 162 -10.47 -13.36 1.60
CA LEU A 162 -11.49 -12.44 1.12
C LEU A 162 -11.19 -11.97 -0.31
N ALA A 163 -9.94 -11.56 -0.57
CA ALA A 163 -9.52 -11.09 -1.87
C ALA A 163 -9.67 -12.17 -2.94
N GLU A 164 -9.38 -13.43 -2.63
CA GLU A 164 -9.55 -14.53 -3.57
C GLU A 164 -11.02 -14.73 -3.94
N GLY A 165 -11.93 -14.75 -2.96
CA GLY A 165 -13.37 -14.89 -3.20
C GLY A 165 -13.93 -13.73 -4.04
N VAL A 166 -13.58 -12.50 -3.67
CA VAL A 166 -14.00 -11.29 -4.40
C VAL A 166 -13.41 -11.25 -5.81
N ALA A 167 -12.12 -11.57 -5.96
CA ALA A 167 -11.46 -11.55 -7.27
C ALA A 167 -12.04 -12.60 -8.22
N GLN A 168 -12.39 -13.80 -7.74
CA GLN A 168 -13.03 -14.83 -8.55
C GLN A 168 -14.40 -14.39 -9.08
N ARG A 169 -15.18 -13.65 -8.29
CA ARG A 169 -16.50 -13.14 -8.71
C ARG A 169 -16.42 -12.13 -9.84
N HIS A 170 -15.41 -11.26 -9.83
CA HIS A 170 -15.21 -10.19 -10.80
C HIS A 170 -14.17 -10.52 -11.87
N LEU A 171 -13.87 -11.81 -12.08
CA LEU A 171 -12.69 -12.25 -12.82
C LEU A 171 -12.57 -11.64 -14.23
N ASP A 172 -11.52 -10.84 -14.41
CA ASP A 172 -11.08 -10.29 -15.69
C ASP A 172 -9.55 -10.37 -15.76
N TRP A 173 -9.03 -11.41 -16.43
CA TRP A 173 -7.58 -11.69 -16.45
C TRP A 173 -6.74 -10.57 -17.07
N PRO A 174 -7.05 -10.04 -18.27
CA PRO A 174 -6.34 -8.89 -18.82
C PRO A 174 -6.29 -7.71 -17.85
N ARG A 175 -7.44 -7.37 -17.24
CA ARG A 175 -7.53 -6.26 -16.30
C ARG A 175 -6.75 -6.50 -15.02
N TYR A 176 -6.87 -7.68 -14.41
CA TYR A 176 -6.15 -8.02 -13.18
C TYR A 176 -4.63 -8.03 -13.36
N ARG A 177 -4.13 -8.53 -14.48
CA ARG A 177 -2.70 -8.45 -14.80
C ARG A 177 -2.22 -7.00 -14.91
N PHE A 178 -3.02 -6.14 -15.53
CA PHE A 178 -2.73 -4.71 -15.59
C PHE A 178 -2.72 -4.08 -14.20
N VAL A 179 -3.78 -4.26 -13.40
CA VAL A 179 -3.91 -3.70 -12.05
C VAL A 179 -2.77 -4.16 -11.15
N ALA A 180 -2.49 -5.47 -11.12
CA ALA A 180 -1.46 -6.06 -10.29
C ALA A 180 -0.05 -5.57 -10.68
N LYS A 181 0.23 -5.41 -11.97
CA LYS A 181 1.51 -4.87 -12.44
C LYS A 181 1.62 -3.37 -12.17
N ALA A 182 0.55 -2.61 -12.39
CA ALA A 182 0.54 -1.16 -12.20
C ALA A 182 0.78 -0.80 -10.73
N ILE A 183 0.04 -1.41 -9.80
CA ILE A 183 0.17 -1.12 -8.36
C ILE A 183 1.58 -1.44 -7.86
N GLN A 184 2.16 -2.57 -8.27
CA GLN A 184 3.53 -2.95 -7.92
C GLN A 184 4.57 -2.04 -8.56
N ARG A 185 4.34 -1.59 -9.80
CA ARG A 185 5.27 -0.65 -10.44
C ARG A 185 5.28 0.70 -9.73
N TYR A 186 4.11 1.19 -9.32
CA TYR A 186 4.03 2.43 -8.54
C TYR A 186 4.69 2.27 -7.16
N GLU A 187 4.59 1.10 -6.51
CA GLU A 187 5.37 0.83 -5.30
C GLU A 187 6.89 0.87 -5.58
N LEU A 188 7.36 0.23 -6.65
CA LEU A 188 8.77 0.27 -7.03
C LEU A 188 9.26 1.71 -7.23
N ASP A 189 8.48 2.51 -7.93
CA ASP A 189 8.79 3.89 -8.25
C ASP A 189 8.77 4.76 -6.96
N PHE A 190 7.87 4.49 -6.00
CA PHE A 190 7.91 5.08 -4.65
C PHE A 190 9.23 4.78 -3.93
N TRP A 191 9.62 3.50 -3.83
CA TRP A 191 10.84 3.14 -3.11
C TRP A 191 12.09 3.75 -3.75
N ARG A 192 12.15 3.79 -5.09
CA ARG A 192 13.23 4.47 -5.83
C ARG A 192 13.24 5.97 -5.56
N ALA A 193 12.09 6.63 -5.57
CA ALA A 193 11.96 8.08 -5.34
C ALA A 193 12.37 8.50 -3.92
N ILE A 194 12.27 7.64 -2.92
CA ILE A 194 12.71 8.01 -1.57
C ILE A 194 14.14 7.54 -1.24
N SER A 195 14.70 6.60 -2.00
CA SER A 195 15.95 5.90 -1.67
C SER A 195 17.17 6.34 -2.50
N TYR A 196 17.08 7.42 -3.28
CA TYR A 196 18.19 7.98 -4.07
C TYR A 196 19.08 8.95 -3.27
#